data_AF-A0A950Z644-F1
#
_entry.id   AF-A0A950Z644-F1
#
_cell.length_a   1.000
_cell.length_b   1.000
_cell.length_c   1.000
_cell.angle_alpha   90.00
_cell.angle_beta   90.00
_cell.angle_gamma   90.00
#
_symmetry.space_group_name_H-M   'P 1'
#
loop_
_entity.id
_entity.type
_entity.pdbx_description
1 polymer ?
#
loop_
_entity_poly.entity_id
_entity_poly.type
_entity_poly.pdbx_seq_one_letter_code
_entity_poly.pdbx_strand_id
1 'polypeptide(L)'
;MNRFLDACADMQGIRDPLLRADTVGSFQALLGLWQVLALQNQIPPGARDSSFAKVIAPFAHVRQETEVFEAGRSGIDVLLSAAQRQPDSRLQEQVVELLVGRVRTGTAALPFSPAENFLRVYDAQRLFSLDTLFGIVDRNGKVATDPKMTKTFNEALARLSETDISRGSLSPEERNTFAVGYWSQRHIEQERKINADKLVKGAGKDPRETLAPLVRDSLVGILYSYYAPAGAQLLITNPMFVRSHDFIGPEGSSATWRSTEVAGSGWPASAGGRLTGSLIALPYAIAEAEQNFLMPRREQALIWSDLVPQMIVDVTLTRWRNIQPDQVRWVSLHIRRGRLLLAAAALDPSIQQPVLAAYSRFSTPAGVEWLRDQLQSGTFSKARAQVPPSVLFALACDPALQKVSPDVTSEEIAAMVSQGSPDLSPDTIAQTFGTPKPTLTHSYRPGLLYLRTFPALMGYSSRILAETWESNNLYYAALADETGVPANELDAFVPEWNRSAIENIFATHLEDWPAILRSLNTTANAVRQRSAQAGTAAAGAASEN
;
A
#
# COMPACT_ATOMS: atom_id res chain seq x y z
N MET A 1 -7.66 19.53 15.91
CA MET A 1 -6.21 19.79 15.80
C MET A 1 -5.55 19.96 17.16
N ASN A 2 -5.96 20.91 18.02
CA ASN A 2 -5.29 21.14 19.33
C ASN A 2 -5.16 19.86 20.18
N ARG A 3 -6.25 19.11 20.38
CA ARG A 3 -6.20 17.82 21.11
C ARG A 3 -5.18 16.80 20.58
N PHE A 4 -4.93 16.80 19.27
CA PHE A 4 -3.93 15.91 18.67
C PHE A 4 -2.51 16.37 19.02
N LEU A 5 -2.23 17.67 18.89
CA LEU A 5 -0.93 18.24 19.25
C LEU A 5 -0.65 18.12 20.74
N ASP A 6 -1.66 18.31 21.59
CA ASP A 6 -1.55 18.14 23.04
C ASP A 6 -1.20 16.67 23.39
N ALA A 7 -1.87 15.70 22.78
CA ALA A 7 -1.56 14.28 22.97
C ALA A 7 -0.13 13.93 22.49
N CYS A 8 0.32 14.48 21.35
CA CYS A 8 1.70 14.33 20.88
C CYS A 8 2.72 14.90 21.87
N ALA A 9 2.46 16.08 22.43
CA ALA A 9 3.32 16.70 23.42
C ALA A 9 3.37 15.89 24.73
N ASP A 10 2.23 15.39 25.20
CA ASP A 10 2.15 14.52 26.38
C ASP A 10 2.98 13.24 26.20
N MET A 11 2.83 12.56 25.06
CA MET A 11 3.60 11.35 24.74
C MET A 11 5.10 11.63 24.66
N GLN A 12 5.50 12.78 24.12
CA GLN A 12 6.91 13.19 24.09
C GLN A 12 7.49 13.36 25.51
N GLY A 13 6.65 13.76 26.47
CA GLY A 13 7.00 13.96 27.88
C GLY A 13 7.16 12.68 28.71
N ILE A 14 6.80 11.50 28.16
CA ILE A 14 6.97 10.22 28.84
C ILE A 14 8.47 9.93 29.02
N ARG A 15 8.88 9.72 30.28
CA ARG A 15 10.30 9.55 30.65
C ARG A 15 10.83 8.15 30.41
N ASP A 16 10.01 7.13 30.60
CA ASP A 16 10.39 5.74 30.31
C ASP A 16 10.37 5.51 28.79
N PRO A 17 11.51 5.23 28.14
CA PRO A 17 11.56 5.07 26.70
C PRO A 17 10.76 3.89 26.17
N LEU A 18 10.58 2.81 26.95
CA LEU A 18 9.82 1.64 26.53
C LEU A 18 8.31 1.93 26.56
N LEU A 19 7.82 2.47 27.69
CA LEU A 19 6.44 2.94 27.77
C LEU A 19 6.12 3.96 26.68
N ARG A 20 7.06 4.88 26.40
CA ARG A 20 6.89 5.86 25.32
C ARG A 20 6.80 5.18 23.96
N ALA A 21 7.66 4.18 23.68
CA ALA A 21 7.63 3.45 22.42
C ALA A 21 6.31 2.68 22.25
N ASP A 22 5.79 2.06 23.31
CA ASP A 22 4.53 1.31 23.27
C ASP A 22 3.31 2.22 23.14
N THR A 23 3.33 3.35 23.84
CA THR A 23 2.30 4.40 23.75
C THR A 23 2.25 4.97 22.33
N VAL A 24 3.40 5.42 21.80
CA VAL A 24 3.49 6.03 20.47
C VAL A 24 3.18 5.01 19.38
N GLY A 25 3.70 3.78 19.48
CA GLY A 25 3.45 2.74 18.50
C GLY A 25 1.96 2.37 18.39
N SER A 26 1.30 2.18 19.53
CA SER A 26 -0.14 1.91 19.59
C SER A 26 -0.97 3.08 19.06
N PHE A 27 -0.63 4.31 19.47
CA PHE A 27 -1.29 5.53 19.02
C PHE A 27 -1.20 5.71 17.50
N GLN A 28 0.01 5.63 16.95
CA GLN A 28 0.23 5.83 15.52
C GLN A 28 -0.37 4.69 14.69
N ALA A 29 -0.36 3.46 15.19
CA ALA A 29 -1.01 2.34 14.51
C ALA A 29 -2.53 2.55 14.40
N LEU A 30 -3.20 2.91 15.51
CA LEU A 30 -4.63 3.19 15.50
C LEU A 30 -5.00 4.39 14.60
N LEU A 31 -4.19 5.45 14.59
CA LEU A 31 -4.37 6.56 13.66
C LEU A 31 -4.18 6.15 12.21
N GLY A 32 -3.20 5.31 11.91
CA GLY A 32 -2.99 4.73 10.59
C GLY A 32 -4.18 3.90 10.14
N LEU A 33 -4.73 3.05 11.02
CA LEU A 33 -5.93 2.27 10.75
C LEU A 33 -7.15 3.18 10.53
N TRP A 34 -7.34 4.21 11.35
CA TRP A 34 -8.37 5.22 11.14
C TRP A 34 -8.26 5.88 9.76
N GLN A 35 -7.04 6.28 9.38
CA GLN A 35 -6.77 6.91 8.08
C GLN A 35 -7.10 5.97 6.93
N VAL A 36 -6.70 4.69 7.00
CA VAL A 36 -7.04 3.68 5.99
C VAL A 36 -8.54 3.56 5.83
N LEU A 37 -9.29 3.40 6.93
CA LEU A 37 -10.75 3.26 6.88
C LEU A 37 -11.43 4.52 6.36
N ALA A 38 -10.91 5.71 6.68
CA ALA A 38 -11.42 6.97 6.13
C ALA A 38 -11.17 7.09 4.62
N LEU A 39 -9.97 6.74 4.15
CA LEU A 39 -9.60 6.77 2.72
C LEU A 39 -10.42 5.77 1.89
N GLN A 40 -10.70 4.60 2.45
CA GLN A 40 -11.55 3.56 1.83
C GLN A 40 -13.05 3.84 1.97
N ASN A 41 -13.44 5.00 2.51
CA ASN A 41 -14.82 5.37 2.82
C ASN A 41 -15.58 4.36 3.72
N GLN A 42 -14.86 3.54 4.50
CA GLN A 42 -15.46 2.65 5.51
C GLN A 42 -15.95 3.44 6.72
N ILE A 43 -15.30 4.56 7.05
CA ILE A 43 -15.83 5.55 8.01
C ILE A 43 -16.55 6.66 7.23
N PRO A 44 -17.88 6.82 7.39
CA PRO A 44 -18.64 7.85 6.72
C PRO A 44 -18.12 9.26 7.06
N PRO A 45 -18.15 10.23 6.12
CA PRO A 45 -17.63 11.58 6.35
C PRO A 45 -18.12 12.25 7.64
N GLY A 46 -19.41 12.11 7.98
CA GLY A 46 -19.98 12.69 9.20
C GLY A 46 -19.49 12.07 10.52
N ALA A 47 -18.88 10.88 10.48
CA ALA A 47 -18.33 10.20 11.65
C ALA A 47 -16.82 10.40 11.82
N ARG A 48 -16.13 11.00 10.84
CA ARG A 48 -14.66 11.11 10.82
C ARG A 48 -14.12 11.94 11.99
N ASP A 49 -14.62 13.14 12.22
CA ASP A 49 -14.12 14.02 13.27
C ASP A 49 -14.33 13.44 14.68
N SER A 50 -15.52 12.87 14.91
CA SER A 50 -15.86 12.31 16.23
C SER A 50 -15.10 11.01 16.52
N SER A 51 -14.92 10.14 15.52
CA SER A 51 -14.13 8.92 15.66
C SER A 51 -12.64 9.23 15.85
N PHE A 52 -12.08 10.17 15.08
CA PHE A 52 -10.70 10.63 15.24
C PHE A 52 -10.41 11.13 16.66
N ALA A 53 -11.28 11.99 17.18
CA ALA A 53 -11.14 12.51 18.54
C ALA A 53 -11.23 11.42 19.61
N LYS A 54 -12.11 10.41 19.42
CA LYS A 54 -12.28 9.29 20.35
C LYS A 54 -11.10 8.31 20.34
N VAL A 55 -10.47 8.09 19.19
CA VAL A 55 -9.26 7.25 19.09
C VAL A 55 -8.07 7.88 19.81
N ILE A 56 -7.95 9.20 19.77
CA ILE A 56 -6.82 9.93 20.37
C ILE A 56 -6.95 10.07 21.89
N ALA A 57 -8.17 10.32 22.38
CA ALA A 57 -8.40 10.71 23.77
C ALA A 57 -7.79 9.77 24.83
N PRO A 58 -7.81 8.43 24.69
CA PRO A 58 -7.21 7.52 25.68
C PRO A 58 -5.69 7.64 25.82
N PHE A 59 -5.00 8.23 24.84
CA PHE A 59 -3.55 8.42 24.88
C PHE A 59 -3.13 9.72 25.57
N ALA A 60 -4.08 10.54 26.02
CA ALA A 60 -3.78 11.70 26.84
C ALA A 60 -3.28 11.26 28.23
N HIS A 61 -2.16 11.82 28.66
CA HIS A 61 -1.59 11.60 30.00
C HIS A 61 -1.27 10.15 30.40
N VAL A 62 -0.85 9.29 29.46
CA VAL A 62 -0.41 7.93 29.77
C VAL A 62 0.81 7.92 30.69
N ARG A 63 0.74 7.12 31.77
CA ARG A 63 1.76 6.95 32.81
C ARG A 63 2.20 5.50 33.02
N GLN A 64 1.42 4.53 32.56
CA GLN A 64 1.70 3.11 32.78
C GLN A 64 1.12 2.22 31.67
N GLU A 65 1.69 1.01 31.51
CA GLU A 65 1.35 0.07 30.44
C GLU A 65 -0.12 -0.37 30.43
N THR A 66 -0.79 -0.42 31.58
CA THR A 66 -2.22 -0.75 31.60
C THR A 66 -3.05 0.25 30.79
N GLU A 67 -2.67 1.52 30.80
CA GLU A 67 -3.40 2.58 30.07
C GLU A 67 -3.16 2.44 28.56
N VAL A 68 -1.95 2.05 28.15
CA VAL A 68 -1.64 1.73 26.74
C VAL A 68 -2.49 0.56 26.25
N PHE A 69 -2.61 -0.50 27.05
CA PHE A 69 -3.46 -1.65 26.71
C PHE A 69 -4.93 -1.25 26.51
N GLU A 70 -5.51 -0.51 27.46
CA GLU A 70 -6.90 -0.06 27.39
C GLU A 70 -7.12 0.93 26.22
N ALA A 71 -6.15 1.81 25.96
CA ALA A 71 -6.17 2.71 24.81
C ALA A 71 -6.15 1.93 23.48
N GLY A 72 -5.30 0.91 23.37
CA GLY A 72 -5.22 0.00 22.22
C GLY A 72 -6.56 -0.71 21.96
N ARG A 73 -7.15 -1.29 23.00
CA ARG A 73 -8.44 -1.99 22.93
C ARG A 73 -9.59 -1.07 22.55
N SER A 74 -9.78 0.00 23.32
CA SER A 74 -10.87 0.97 23.09
C SER A 74 -10.75 1.66 21.73
N GLY A 75 -9.53 1.87 21.23
CA GLY A 75 -9.29 2.38 19.89
C GLY A 75 -9.89 1.48 18.81
N ILE A 76 -9.68 0.16 18.88
CA ILE A 76 -10.29 -0.79 17.94
C ILE A 76 -11.82 -0.77 18.02
N ASP A 77 -12.39 -0.74 19.24
CA ASP A 77 -13.84 -0.68 19.42
C ASP A 77 -14.45 0.60 18.80
N VAL A 78 -13.75 1.74 18.92
CA VAL A 78 -14.13 3.00 18.27
C VAL A 78 -14.09 2.88 16.76
N LEU A 79 -13.05 2.25 16.18
CA LEU A 79 -12.93 2.06 14.73
C LEU A 79 -14.06 1.17 14.18
N LEU A 80 -14.36 0.05 14.83
CA LEU A 80 -15.45 -0.85 14.42
C LEU A 80 -16.82 -0.18 14.52
N SER A 81 -17.04 0.56 15.61
CA SER A 81 -18.28 1.33 15.81
C SER A 81 -18.44 2.43 14.75
N ALA A 82 -17.36 3.14 14.43
CA ALA A 82 -17.37 4.19 13.41
C ALA A 82 -17.59 3.64 11.99
N ALA A 83 -17.12 2.42 11.73
CA ALA A 83 -17.36 1.68 10.50
C ALA A 83 -18.71 0.92 10.50
N GLN A 84 -19.56 1.12 11.51
CA GLN A 84 -20.90 0.54 11.63
C GLN A 84 -20.94 -1.00 11.57
N ARG A 85 -19.89 -1.66 12.08
CA ARG A 85 -19.85 -3.13 12.14
C ARG A 85 -20.63 -3.68 13.33
N GLN A 86 -21.39 -4.74 13.08
CA GLN A 86 -22.06 -5.52 14.12
C GLN A 86 -21.10 -6.56 14.71
N PRO A 87 -21.21 -6.87 16.02
CA PRO A 87 -20.31 -7.78 16.72
C PRO A 87 -20.62 -9.26 16.43
N ASP A 88 -20.71 -9.65 15.16
CA ASP A 88 -21.20 -10.97 14.74
C ASP A 88 -20.08 -12.02 14.56
N SER A 89 -18.82 -11.59 14.41
CA SER A 89 -17.66 -12.47 14.20
C SER A 89 -16.48 -12.13 15.12
N ARG A 90 -15.37 -12.87 15.02
CA ARG A 90 -14.16 -12.61 15.83
C ARG A 90 -13.60 -11.22 15.53
N LEU A 91 -13.02 -10.59 16.54
CA LEU A 91 -12.58 -9.21 16.48
C LEU A 91 -11.56 -8.99 15.35
N GLN A 92 -10.54 -9.84 15.27
CA GLN A 92 -9.52 -9.70 14.23
C GLN A 92 -10.09 -9.96 12.83
N GLU A 93 -11.04 -10.88 12.69
CA GLU A 93 -11.69 -11.17 11.42
C GLU A 93 -12.48 -9.96 10.90
N GLN A 94 -13.21 -9.26 11.78
CA GLN A 94 -13.90 -8.02 11.43
C GLN A 94 -12.93 -6.94 10.95
N VAL A 95 -11.80 -6.77 11.64
CA VAL A 95 -10.77 -5.79 11.26
C VAL A 95 -10.18 -6.13 9.90
N VAL A 96 -9.82 -7.40 9.65
CA VAL A 96 -9.29 -7.85 8.36
C VAL A 96 -10.31 -7.64 7.24
N GLU A 97 -11.58 -8.02 7.45
CA GLU A 97 -12.63 -7.84 6.44
C GLU A 97 -12.84 -6.36 6.09
N LEU A 98 -12.80 -5.47 7.08
CA LEU A 98 -12.87 -4.03 6.85
C LEU A 98 -11.72 -3.54 5.99
N LEU A 99 -10.48 -3.90 6.34
CA LEU A 99 -9.27 -3.38 5.69
C LEU A 99 -9.06 -3.94 4.27
N VAL A 100 -9.22 -5.24 4.09
CA VAL A 100 -8.78 -5.96 2.87
C VAL A 100 -9.84 -6.90 2.28
N GLY A 101 -11.01 -7.00 2.91
CA GLY A 101 -12.11 -7.84 2.43
C GLY A 101 -12.07 -9.25 2.98
N ARG A 102 -13.07 -10.06 2.59
CA ARG A 102 -13.18 -11.44 3.04
C ARG A 102 -12.11 -12.31 2.38
N VAL A 103 -11.60 -13.26 3.14
CA VAL A 103 -10.76 -14.33 2.60
C VAL A 103 -11.59 -15.15 1.63
N ARG A 104 -11.07 -15.36 0.42
CA ARG A 104 -11.73 -16.20 -0.58
C ARG A 104 -11.65 -17.66 -0.14
N THR A 105 -12.79 -18.34 -0.08
CA THR A 105 -12.85 -19.79 0.19
C THR A 105 -12.94 -20.55 -1.13
N GLY A 106 -11.80 -20.98 -1.66
CA GLY A 106 -11.73 -21.87 -2.84
C GLY A 106 -11.25 -21.22 -4.15
N THR A 107 -10.75 -22.10 -5.03
CA THR A 107 -10.05 -21.91 -6.32
C THR A 107 -8.56 -21.56 -6.23
N ALA A 108 -7.71 -22.57 -6.47
CA ALA A 108 -6.24 -22.46 -6.53
C ALA A 108 -5.70 -21.76 -7.80
N ALA A 109 -6.59 -21.25 -8.68
CA ALA A 109 -6.23 -20.72 -9.99
C ALA A 109 -6.04 -19.19 -10.02
N LEU A 110 -6.50 -18.46 -8.99
CA LEU A 110 -6.37 -17.00 -8.92
C LEU A 110 -5.14 -16.60 -8.10
N PRO A 111 -4.52 -15.43 -8.39
CA PRO A 111 -3.50 -14.86 -7.50
C PRO A 111 -4.04 -14.64 -6.09
N PHE A 112 -3.14 -14.58 -5.10
CA PHE A 112 -3.49 -14.30 -3.71
C PHE A 112 -4.30 -13.01 -3.60
N SER A 113 -5.40 -13.06 -2.86
CA SER A 113 -6.17 -11.87 -2.49
C SER A 113 -5.36 -11.00 -1.53
N PRO A 114 -5.71 -9.71 -1.43
CA PRO A 114 -5.22 -8.85 -0.37
C PRO A 114 -5.44 -9.44 1.03
N ALA A 115 -6.58 -10.09 1.27
CA ALA A 115 -6.88 -10.75 2.55
C ALA A 115 -5.93 -11.94 2.85
N GLU A 116 -5.66 -12.78 1.85
CA GLU A 116 -4.69 -13.89 2.00
C GLU A 116 -3.26 -13.37 2.19
N ASN A 117 -2.84 -12.35 1.43
CA ASN A 117 -1.53 -11.72 1.60
C ASN A 117 -1.38 -11.09 3.00
N PHE A 118 -2.41 -10.37 3.45
CA PHE A 118 -2.46 -9.76 4.78
C PHE A 118 -2.26 -10.82 5.87
N LEU A 119 -3.04 -11.90 5.84
CA LEU A 119 -2.98 -12.95 6.86
C LEU A 119 -1.67 -13.71 6.82
N ARG A 120 -1.14 -13.97 5.61
CA ARG A 120 0.17 -14.59 5.42
C ARG A 120 1.29 -13.75 6.04
N VAL A 121 1.30 -12.44 5.79
CA VAL A 121 2.30 -11.53 6.38
C VAL A 121 2.13 -11.44 7.89
N TYR A 122 0.89 -11.33 8.37
CA TYR A 122 0.60 -11.26 9.81
C TYR A 122 1.08 -12.52 10.56
N ASP A 123 0.84 -13.71 10.00
CA ASP A 123 1.30 -14.96 10.58
C ASP A 123 2.82 -15.14 10.44
N ALA A 124 3.43 -14.72 9.32
CA ALA A 124 4.88 -14.75 9.13
C ALA A 124 5.60 -13.91 10.19
N GLN A 125 5.02 -12.78 10.60
CA GLN A 125 5.49 -11.95 11.71
C GLN A 125 5.23 -12.55 13.10
N ARG A 126 4.63 -13.75 13.20
CA ARG A 126 4.34 -14.44 14.48
C ARG A 126 3.59 -13.55 15.47
N LEU A 127 2.65 -12.73 14.99
CA LEU A 127 1.91 -11.77 15.79
C LEU A 127 0.73 -12.43 16.50
N PHE A 128 0.36 -11.89 17.68
CA PHE A 128 -0.75 -12.41 18.46
C PHE A 128 -2.08 -11.91 17.91
N SER A 129 -3.12 -12.73 17.97
CA SER A 129 -4.46 -12.24 17.61
C SER A 129 -5.01 -11.30 18.68
N LEU A 130 -5.73 -10.25 18.26
CA LEU A 130 -6.39 -9.33 19.19
C LEU A 130 -7.38 -10.07 20.09
N ASP A 131 -8.11 -11.05 19.54
CA ASP A 131 -9.02 -11.92 20.28
C ASP A 131 -8.29 -12.70 21.40
N THR A 132 -7.07 -13.21 21.14
CA THR A 132 -6.26 -13.88 22.16
C THR A 132 -5.81 -12.91 23.25
N LEU A 133 -5.31 -11.74 22.87
CA LEU A 133 -4.77 -10.76 23.83
C LEU A 133 -5.87 -10.22 24.76
N PHE A 134 -7.00 -9.79 24.20
CA PHE A 134 -8.11 -9.23 24.99
C PHE A 134 -8.86 -10.32 25.77
N GLY A 135 -9.02 -11.52 25.19
CA GLY A 135 -9.67 -12.64 25.85
C GLY A 135 -8.94 -13.15 27.10
N ILE A 136 -7.61 -13.03 27.18
CA ILE A 136 -6.83 -13.37 28.39
C ILE A 136 -7.16 -12.41 29.53
N VAL A 137 -7.29 -11.11 29.25
CA VAL A 137 -7.60 -10.10 30.27
C VAL A 137 -9.03 -10.22 30.76
N ASP A 138 -10.00 -10.37 29.85
CA ASP A 138 -11.43 -10.46 30.19
C ASP A 138 -11.76 -11.60 31.15
N ARG A 139 -10.95 -12.66 31.13
CA ARG A 139 -11.14 -13.87 31.94
C ARG A 139 -10.23 -13.93 33.16
N ASN A 140 -9.24 -13.05 33.28
CA ASN A 140 -8.37 -13.02 34.45
C ASN A 140 -9.17 -12.49 35.67
N GLY A 141 -9.62 -13.40 36.52
CA GLY A 141 -10.30 -13.10 37.79
C GLY A 141 -11.76 -13.54 37.90
N LYS A 142 -12.42 -13.98 36.81
CA LYS A 142 -13.77 -14.56 36.87
C LYS A 142 -13.90 -15.70 35.85
N VAL A 143 -13.99 -16.93 36.36
CA VAL A 143 -14.04 -18.23 35.63
C VAL A 143 -12.67 -18.73 35.17
N ALA A 144 -12.49 -20.06 35.18
CA ALA A 144 -11.30 -20.72 34.64
C ALA A 144 -11.12 -20.37 33.15
N THR A 145 -9.96 -19.83 32.78
CA THR A 145 -9.59 -19.50 31.41
C THR A 145 -9.76 -20.73 30.50
N ASP A 146 -10.41 -20.55 29.34
CA ASP A 146 -10.61 -21.62 28.36
C ASP A 146 -9.28 -22.31 28.01
N PRO A 147 -9.14 -23.64 28.25
CA PRO A 147 -7.92 -24.39 27.96
C PRO A 147 -7.44 -24.21 26.52
N LYS A 148 -8.36 -24.02 25.57
CA LYS A 148 -8.03 -23.81 24.15
C LYS A 148 -7.33 -22.47 23.93
N MET A 149 -7.82 -21.40 24.54
CA MET A 149 -7.23 -20.06 24.43
C MET A 149 -5.84 -20.01 25.06
N THR A 150 -5.69 -20.59 26.26
CA THR A 150 -4.38 -20.72 26.92
C THR A 150 -3.40 -21.53 26.08
N LYS A 151 -3.87 -22.62 25.47
CA LYS A 151 -3.06 -23.42 24.53
C LYS A 151 -2.61 -22.59 23.33
N THR A 152 -3.51 -21.87 22.67
CA THR A 152 -3.17 -21.00 21.53
C THR A 152 -2.17 -19.91 21.92
N PHE A 153 -2.32 -19.30 23.09
CA PHE A 153 -1.37 -18.31 23.60
C PHE A 153 0.02 -18.91 23.86
N ASN A 154 0.08 -20.10 24.48
CA ASN A 154 1.32 -20.82 24.73
C ASN A 154 2.02 -21.22 23.43
N GLU A 155 1.27 -21.69 22.43
CA GLU A 155 1.80 -22.01 21.10
C GLU A 155 2.38 -20.76 20.41
N ALA A 156 1.69 -19.62 20.51
CA ALA A 156 2.17 -18.35 19.95
C ALA A 156 3.45 -17.84 20.66
N LEU A 157 3.53 -17.95 22.00
CA LEU A 157 4.75 -17.63 22.74
C LEU A 157 5.91 -18.57 22.41
N ALA A 158 5.64 -19.87 22.27
CA ALA A 158 6.65 -20.84 21.85
C ALA A 158 7.21 -20.48 20.47
N ARG A 159 6.33 -20.19 19.49
CA ARG A 159 6.72 -19.68 18.17
C ARG A 159 7.57 -18.41 18.30
N LEU A 160 7.21 -17.45 19.15
CA LEU A 160 8.02 -16.23 19.32
C LEU A 160 9.42 -16.54 19.87
N SER A 161 9.54 -17.48 20.82
CA SER A 161 10.81 -17.86 21.43
C SER A 161 11.78 -18.57 20.48
N GLU A 162 11.27 -19.31 19.49
CA GLU A 162 12.06 -20.05 18.50
C GLU A 162 12.68 -19.16 17.40
N THR A 163 12.29 -17.89 17.34
CA THR A 163 12.59 -16.96 16.24
C THR A 163 14.01 -16.38 16.29
N ASP A 164 14.99 -17.16 16.75
CA ASP A 164 16.32 -16.66 17.04
C ASP A 164 16.99 -16.15 15.75
N ILE A 165 17.26 -14.84 15.71
CA ILE A 165 18.31 -14.30 14.85
C ILE A 165 19.57 -14.86 15.48
N SER A 166 20.22 -15.81 14.79
CA SER A 166 21.48 -16.45 15.18
C SER A 166 22.28 -15.48 16.03
N ARG A 167 22.48 -15.79 17.32
CA ARG A 167 23.16 -14.90 18.28
C ARG A 167 24.39 -14.32 17.60
N GLY A 168 24.28 -13.10 17.11
CA GLY A 168 25.36 -12.44 16.40
C GLY A 168 26.57 -12.48 17.31
N SER A 169 27.73 -12.79 16.76
CA SER A 169 29.02 -12.82 17.46
C SER A 169 29.36 -11.54 18.21
N LEU A 170 28.58 -10.48 18.00
CA LEU A 170 28.64 -9.19 18.67
C LEU A 170 27.99 -9.22 20.05
N SER A 171 28.73 -8.71 21.03
CA SER A 171 28.25 -8.36 22.37
C SER A 171 27.11 -7.33 22.33
N PRO A 172 26.31 -7.20 23.40
CA PRO A 172 25.29 -6.15 23.50
C PRO A 172 25.86 -4.73 23.29
N GLU A 173 27.06 -4.46 23.80
CA GLU A 173 27.76 -3.19 23.64
C GLU A 173 28.16 -2.94 22.18
N GLU A 174 28.69 -3.94 21.48
CA GLU A 174 29.00 -3.84 20.05
C GLU A 174 27.71 -3.68 19.23
N ARG A 175 26.65 -4.42 19.53
CA ARG A 175 25.36 -4.25 18.84
C ARG A 175 24.78 -2.85 19.02
N ASN A 176 24.90 -2.25 20.20
CA ASN A 176 24.41 -0.88 20.43
C ASN A 176 25.27 0.17 19.73
N THR A 177 26.57 -0.09 19.58
CA THR A 177 27.50 0.80 18.89
C THR A 177 27.34 0.71 17.37
N PHE A 178 27.06 -0.48 16.83
CA PHE A 178 26.98 -0.76 15.39
C PHE A 178 25.56 -0.76 14.82
N ALA A 179 24.53 -1.03 15.63
CA ALA A 179 23.15 -1.14 15.19
C ALA A 179 22.26 -0.17 15.99
N VAL A 180 21.97 0.99 15.39
CA VAL A 180 20.95 1.95 15.87
C VAL A 180 19.66 1.19 16.19
N GLY A 181 19.27 1.15 17.47
CA GLY A 181 17.99 0.60 17.94
C GLY A 181 18.11 -0.34 19.14
N TYR A 182 18.71 0.18 20.21
CA TYR A 182 18.79 -0.44 21.54
C TYR A 182 17.41 -0.72 22.14
N TRP A 183 16.48 0.22 21.99
CA TRP A 183 15.14 0.13 22.59
C TRP A 183 14.28 -0.96 21.98
N SER A 184 14.32 -1.14 20.66
CA SER A 184 13.59 -2.22 20.00
C SER A 184 14.10 -3.61 20.41
N GLN A 185 15.41 -3.74 20.70
CA GLN A 185 15.96 -5.00 21.18
C GLN A 185 15.49 -5.31 22.62
N ARG A 186 15.47 -4.29 23.50
CA ARG A 186 14.93 -4.44 24.86
C ARG A 186 13.46 -4.82 24.87
N HIS A 187 12.66 -4.20 23.98
CA HIS A 187 11.26 -4.57 23.75
C HIS A 187 11.11 -6.07 23.44
N ILE A 188 11.80 -6.54 22.40
CA ILE A 188 11.79 -7.96 22.00
C ILE A 188 12.21 -8.89 23.14
N GLU A 189 13.25 -8.51 23.90
CA GLU A 189 13.72 -9.31 25.03
C GLU A 189 12.72 -9.37 26.20
N GLN A 190 11.92 -8.32 26.41
CA GLN A 190 10.86 -8.33 27.41
C GLN A 190 9.72 -9.27 27.01
N GLU A 191 9.29 -9.22 25.76
CA GLU A 191 8.24 -10.11 25.24
C GLU A 191 8.64 -11.59 25.31
N ARG A 192 9.90 -11.89 24.97
CA ARG A 192 10.44 -13.26 25.04
C ARG A 192 10.51 -13.81 26.47
N LYS A 193 10.51 -12.95 27.49
CA LYS A 193 10.57 -13.33 28.92
C LYS A 193 9.18 -13.46 29.55
N ILE A 194 8.11 -13.28 28.79
CA ILE A 194 6.74 -13.43 29.29
C ILE A 194 6.52 -14.87 29.77
N ASN A 195 6.04 -14.99 31.02
CA ASN A 195 5.68 -16.28 31.60
C ASN A 195 4.17 -16.47 31.52
N ALA A 196 3.73 -17.33 30.61
CA ALA A 196 2.31 -17.57 30.36
C ALA A 196 1.56 -18.14 31.58
N ASP A 197 2.19 -19.04 32.34
CA ASP A 197 1.58 -19.62 33.54
C ASP A 197 1.28 -18.56 34.58
N LYS A 198 2.22 -17.63 34.81
CA LYS A 198 2.03 -16.50 35.73
C LYS A 198 0.91 -15.58 35.26
N LEU A 199 0.88 -15.28 33.96
CA LEU A 199 -0.12 -14.39 33.35
C LEU A 199 -1.54 -14.97 33.48
N VAL A 200 -1.71 -16.24 33.11
CA VAL A 200 -3.02 -16.92 33.08
C VAL A 200 -3.54 -17.22 34.49
N LYS A 201 -2.65 -17.52 35.44
CA LYS A 201 -3.02 -17.79 36.84
C LYS A 201 -3.21 -16.50 37.67
N GLY A 202 -3.08 -15.31 37.06
CA GLY A 202 -3.14 -14.03 37.76
C GLY A 202 -2.05 -13.86 38.82
N ALA A 203 -0.94 -14.59 38.69
CA ALA A 203 0.15 -14.61 39.65
C ALA A 203 1.27 -13.67 39.18
N GLY A 204 1.19 -12.38 39.53
CA GLY A 204 2.22 -11.40 39.19
C GLY A 204 1.67 -9.98 38.98
N LYS A 205 2.27 -9.26 38.04
CA LYS A 205 1.79 -7.95 37.57
C LYS A 205 0.42 -8.08 36.92
N ASP A 206 -0.30 -6.96 36.82
CA ASP A 206 -1.54 -6.89 36.06
C ASP A 206 -1.29 -7.43 34.63
N PRO A 207 -2.12 -8.36 34.12
CA PRO A 207 -1.94 -8.92 32.79
C PRO A 207 -1.90 -7.84 31.70
N ARG A 208 -2.60 -6.72 31.89
CA ARG A 208 -2.63 -5.60 30.94
C ARG A 208 -1.25 -4.96 30.80
N GLU A 209 -0.49 -4.83 31.89
CA GLU A 209 0.88 -4.33 31.82
C GLU A 209 1.79 -5.24 31.00
N THR A 210 1.59 -6.55 31.12
CA THR A 210 2.44 -7.54 30.43
C THR A 210 2.06 -7.67 28.95
N LEU A 211 0.79 -7.43 28.61
CA LEU A 211 0.26 -7.60 27.26
C LEU A 211 0.28 -6.32 26.41
N ALA A 212 0.45 -5.13 27.00
CA ALA A 212 0.48 -3.87 26.24
C ALA A 212 1.51 -3.85 25.09
N PRO A 213 2.77 -4.33 25.27
CA PRO A 213 3.74 -4.42 24.18
C PRO A 213 3.26 -5.33 23.03
N LEU A 214 2.64 -6.47 23.36
CA LEU A 214 2.07 -7.39 22.37
C LEU A 214 0.88 -6.78 21.62
N VAL A 215 0.06 -5.97 22.30
CA VAL A 215 -1.03 -5.22 21.65
C VAL A 215 -0.45 -4.19 20.68
N ARG A 216 0.58 -3.46 21.09
CA ARG A 216 1.30 -2.53 20.20
C ARG A 216 1.79 -3.25 18.94
N ASP A 217 2.48 -4.38 19.10
CA ASP A 217 3.01 -5.14 17.96
C ASP A 217 1.92 -5.69 17.04
N SER A 218 0.82 -6.18 17.60
CA SER A 218 -0.34 -6.62 16.82
C SER A 218 -0.98 -5.46 16.04
N LEU A 219 -1.16 -4.29 16.65
CA LEU A 219 -1.73 -3.11 15.97
C LEU A 219 -0.81 -2.59 14.86
N VAL A 220 0.48 -2.43 15.15
CA VAL A 220 1.49 -2.03 14.15
C VAL A 220 1.54 -3.08 13.03
N GLY A 221 1.52 -4.36 13.38
CA GLY A 221 1.51 -5.47 12.47
C GLY A 221 0.30 -5.53 11.54
N ILE A 222 -0.90 -5.19 12.01
CA ILE A 222 -2.08 -5.02 11.15
C ILE A 222 -1.80 -3.95 10.09
N LEU A 223 -1.22 -2.81 10.48
CA LEU A 223 -0.92 -1.72 9.54
C LEU A 223 0.17 -2.11 8.54
N TYR A 224 1.21 -2.81 8.98
CA TYR A 224 2.25 -3.38 8.11
C TYR A 224 1.69 -4.39 7.12
N SER A 225 0.89 -5.35 7.59
CA SER A 225 0.23 -6.35 6.75
C SER A 225 -0.72 -5.72 5.74
N TYR A 226 -1.35 -4.59 6.10
CA TYR A 226 -2.10 -3.80 5.14
C TYR A 226 -1.17 -3.25 4.05
N TYR A 227 -0.13 -2.49 4.39
CA TYR A 227 0.74 -1.90 3.37
C TYR A 227 1.71 -2.86 2.67
N ALA A 228 1.74 -4.14 3.07
CA ALA A 228 2.60 -5.16 2.46
C ALA A 228 2.29 -5.34 0.96
N PRO A 229 3.28 -5.18 0.07
CA PRO A 229 3.09 -5.46 -1.34
C PRO A 229 2.90 -6.96 -1.61
N ALA A 230 2.43 -7.28 -2.82
CA ALA A 230 2.28 -8.68 -3.24
C ALA A 230 3.65 -9.39 -3.25
N GLY A 231 3.75 -10.44 -2.45
CA GLY A 231 4.98 -11.22 -2.30
C GLY A 231 6.11 -10.52 -1.54
N ALA A 232 5.75 -9.60 -0.62
CA ALA A 232 6.64 -8.94 0.35
C ALA A 232 7.62 -9.92 1.01
N GLN A 233 8.85 -10.00 0.51
CA GLN A 233 9.84 -10.98 0.95
C GLN A 233 10.43 -10.61 2.30
N LEU A 234 10.69 -9.32 2.56
CA LEU A 234 11.24 -8.89 3.84
C LEU A 234 10.29 -9.24 4.99
N LEU A 235 9.01 -8.92 4.82
CA LEU A 235 7.98 -9.22 5.81
C LEU A 235 7.65 -10.72 5.94
N ILE A 236 7.96 -11.54 4.93
CA ILE A 236 7.76 -12.99 5.01
C ILE A 236 8.98 -13.69 5.63
N THR A 237 10.19 -13.20 5.35
CA THR A 237 11.44 -13.89 5.73
C THR A 237 12.01 -13.40 7.06
N ASN A 238 11.76 -12.15 7.46
CA ASN A 238 12.15 -11.62 8.75
C ASN A 238 10.94 -11.56 9.69
N PRO A 239 10.69 -12.59 10.51
CA PRO A 239 9.55 -12.67 11.43
C PRO A 239 9.58 -11.66 12.60
N MET A 240 10.66 -10.90 12.76
CA MET A 240 10.82 -9.91 13.83
C MET A 240 10.70 -8.47 13.32
N PHE A 241 10.48 -8.26 12.02
CA PHE A 241 10.59 -6.94 11.38
C PHE A 241 9.58 -5.90 11.90
N VAL A 242 8.34 -6.32 12.18
CA VAL A 242 7.32 -5.44 12.80
C VAL A 242 7.73 -5.05 14.21
N ARG A 243 8.14 -6.03 15.02
CA ARG A 243 8.54 -5.82 16.42
C ARG A 243 9.80 -4.97 16.55
N SER A 244 10.70 -5.07 15.58
CA SER A 244 11.95 -4.32 15.55
C SER A 244 11.80 -2.86 15.13
N HIS A 245 10.58 -2.39 14.81
CA HIS A 245 10.33 -0.98 14.55
C HIS A 245 10.75 -0.12 15.75
N ASP A 246 11.68 0.81 15.51
CA ASP A 246 12.22 1.72 16.52
C ASP A 246 11.53 3.09 16.46
N PHE A 247 10.56 3.31 17.34
CA PHE A 247 9.83 4.58 17.47
C PHE A 247 10.60 5.66 18.23
N ILE A 248 11.73 5.33 18.85
CA ILE A 248 12.51 6.29 19.64
C ILE A 248 13.67 6.83 18.81
N GLY A 249 14.37 5.94 18.11
CA GLY A 249 15.59 6.25 17.38
C GLY A 249 16.81 6.37 18.29
N PRO A 250 17.95 6.84 17.74
CA PRO A 250 19.20 6.94 18.47
C PRO A 250 19.16 7.97 19.60
N GLU A 251 19.99 7.76 20.63
CA GLU A 251 20.16 8.73 21.70
C GLU A 251 20.61 10.10 21.16
N GLY A 252 20.02 11.18 21.67
CA GLY A 252 20.31 12.55 21.23
C GLY A 252 19.59 13.00 19.95
N SER A 253 18.95 12.10 19.19
CA SER A 253 18.17 12.45 18.00
C SER A 253 16.87 11.65 17.93
N SER A 254 15.83 12.15 18.59
CA SER A 254 14.49 11.54 18.58
C SER A 254 13.92 11.42 17.17
N ALA A 255 13.51 10.19 16.83
CA ALA A 255 12.88 9.85 15.55
C ALA A 255 11.34 9.77 15.63
N THR A 256 10.77 9.85 16.84
CA THR A 256 9.36 9.56 17.16
C THR A 256 8.31 10.18 16.25
N TRP A 257 8.55 11.39 15.76
CA TRP A 257 7.64 12.12 14.85
C TRP A 257 8.24 12.38 13.46
N ARG A 258 9.41 11.78 13.16
CA ARG A 258 10.03 11.85 11.83
C ARG A 258 9.39 10.83 10.89
N SER A 259 9.53 11.05 9.58
CA SER A 259 9.12 10.07 8.58
C SER A 259 9.73 8.71 8.88
N THR A 260 8.99 7.63 8.60
CA THR A 260 9.52 6.27 8.64
C THR A 260 10.67 6.16 7.65
N GLU A 261 11.80 5.63 8.10
CA GLU A 261 12.98 5.39 7.26
C GLU A 261 13.50 3.96 7.47
N VAL A 262 14.12 3.40 6.42
CA VAL A 262 14.79 2.10 6.48
C VAL A 262 16.17 2.31 7.11
N ALA A 263 16.40 1.69 8.27
CA ALA A 263 17.66 1.77 9.01
C ALA A 263 18.39 0.42 9.01
N GLY A 264 19.72 0.47 8.96
CA GLY A 264 20.56 -0.72 9.10
C GLY A 264 20.42 -1.73 7.97
N SER A 265 20.04 -1.30 6.76
CA SER A 265 20.02 -2.17 5.57
C SER A 265 21.42 -2.74 5.28
N GLY A 266 21.48 -3.99 4.84
CA GLY A 266 22.74 -4.69 4.50
C GLY A 266 23.55 -5.23 5.68
N TRP A 267 23.12 -5.00 6.93
CA TRP A 267 23.82 -5.52 8.11
C TRP A 267 23.24 -6.87 8.57
N PRO A 268 24.07 -7.92 8.74
CA PRO A 268 23.59 -9.21 9.25
C PRO A 268 22.93 -9.10 10.63
N ALA A 269 23.42 -8.18 11.48
CA ALA A 269 22.93 -7.96 12.83
C ALA A 269 21.50 -7.39 12.89
N SER A 270 20.99 -6.81 11.80
CA SER A 270 19.62 -6.29 11.70
C SER A 270 18.68 -7.22 10.90
N ALA A 271 19.13 -8.44 10.54
CA ALA A 271 18.35 -9.39 9.75
C ALA A 271 17.73 -8.79 8.47
N GLY A 272 18.49 -7.92 7.77
CA GLY A 272 18.06 -7.26 6.54
C GLY A 272 17.58 -5.81 6.72
N GLY A 273 17.55 -5.29 7.96
CA GLY A 273 17.20 -3.91 8.28
C GLY A 273 16.04 -3.82 9.28
N ARG A 274 15.72 -2.60 9.69
CA ARG A 274 14.53 -2.28 10.50
C ARG A 274 13.94 -0.96 10.03
N LEU A 275 12.72 -0.65 10.47
CA LEU A 275 12.18 0.71 10.31
C LEU A 275 12.43 1.53 11.57
N THR A 276 12.67 2.82 11.39
CA THR A 276 12.85 3.79 12.48
C THR A 276 12.01 5.02 12.22
N GLY A 277 11.46 5.60 13.28
CA GLY A 277 10.70 6.82 13.25
C GLY A 277 9.22 6.63 13.57
N SER A 278 8.39 7.51 13.04
CA SER A 278 6.93 7.33 13.10
C SER A 278 6.46 6.31 12.07
N LEU A 279 5.15 6.04 12.00
CA LEU A 279 4.50 5.32 10.89
C LEU A 279 4.08 6.23 9.73
N ILE A 280 4.43 7.52 9.78
CA ILE A 280 4.21 8.45 8.66
C ILE A 280 5.15 8.02 7.53
N ALA A 281 4.58 7.74 6.35
CA ALA A 281 5.29 7.18 5.20
C ALA A 281 5.70 5.69 5.30
N LEU A 282 5.12 4.95 6.25
CA LEU A 282 5.20 3.50 6.29
C LEU A 282 5.00 2.79 4.94
N PRO A 283 3.98 3.10 4.10
CA PRO A 283 3.82 2.42 2.80
C PRO A 283 5.04 2.60 1.89
N TYR A 284 5.67 3.79 1.92
CA TYR A 284 6.85 4.06 1.11
C TYR A 284 8.08 3.36 1.67
N ALA A 285 8.29 3.39 2.99
CA ALA A 285 9.43 2.72 3.62
C ALA A 285 9.38 1.18 3.44
N ILE A 286 8.19 0.57 3.50
CA ILE A 286 8.01 -0.85 3.18
C ILE A 286 8.35 -1.09 1.71
N ALA A 287 7.83 -0.27 0.79
CA ALA A 287 8.10 -0.42 -0.64
C ALA A 287 9.59 -0.24 -0.97
N GLU A 288 10.27 0.71 -0.32
CA GLU A 288 11.71 0.94 -0.42
C GLU A 288 12.52 -0.26 0.07
N ALA A 289 12.12 -0.87 1.18
CA ALA A 289 12.80 -2.06 1.69
C ALA A 289 12.56 -3.29 0.79
N GLU A 290 11.34 -3.47 0.29
CA GLU A 290 10.93 -4.60 -0.55
C GLU A 290 11.50 -4.53 -1.97
N GLN A 291 11.81 -3.34 -2.50
CA GLN A 291 12.39 -3.21 -3.84
C GLN A 291 13.66 -4.05 -4.02
N ASN A 292 14.45 -4.19 -2.96
CA ASN A 292 15.72 -4.93 -2.97
C ASN A 292 15.54 -6.45 -3.12
N PHE A 293 14.32 -6.96 -2.96
CA PHE A 293 13.96 -8.36 -3.14
C PHE A 293 13.32 -8.65 -4.50
N LEU A 294 13.07 -7.62 -5.31
CA LEU A 294 12.62 -7.80 -6.69
C LEU A 294 13.83 -8.12 -7.57
N MET A 295 13.73 -9.23 -8.31
CA MET A 295 14.81 -9.67 -9.20
C MET A 295 14.53 -9.15 -10.63
N PRO A 296 15.32 -8.21 -11.16
CA PRO A 296 15.15 -7.75 -12.53
C PRO A 296 15.37 -8.90 -13.51
N ARG A 297 14.57 -8.95 -14.58
CA ARG A 297 14.72 -9.97 -15.63
C ARG A 297 15.84 -9.67 -16.62
N ARG A 298 16.50 -8.51 -16.52
CA ARG A 298 17.59 -8.08 -17.39
C ARG A 298 18.77 -7.57 -16.54
N GLU A 299 19.99 -7.92 -16.93
CA GLU A 299 21.23 -7.74 -16.15
C GLU A 299 21.69 -6.27 -15.93
N GLN A 300 20.98 -5.26 -16.47
CA GLN A 300 21.31 -3.84 -16.34
C GLN A 300 20.07 -3.00 -15.99
N ALA A 301 19.43 -3.25 -14.85
CA ALA A 301 18.43 -2.33 -14.34
C ALA A 301 19.12 -1.26 -13.47
N LEU A 302 19.12 -0.01 -13.93
CA LEU A 302 19.31 1.13 -13.03
C LEU A 302 18.27 1.01 -11.92
N ILE A 303 18.73 0.95 -10.67
CA ILE A 303 17.83 0.92 -9.51
C ILE A 303 17.21 2.31 -9.39
N TRP A 304 15.97 2.47 -9.86
CA TRP A 304 15.22 3.69 -9.62
C TRP A 304 14.69 3.68 -8.19
N SER A 305 15.55 4.12 -7.27
CA SER A 305 15.36 4.04 -5.82
C SER A 305 14.05 4.66 -5.32
N ASP A 306 13.50 5.67 -6.02
CA ASP A 306 12.21 6.30 -5.65
C ASP A 306 11.05 5.90 -6.57
N LEU A 307 11.31 5.61 -7.85
CA LEU A 307 10.23 5.26 -8.79
C LEU A 307 9.64 3.88 -8.49
N VAL A 308 10.48 2.88 -8.22
CA VAL A 308 9.99 1.53 -7.95
C VAL A 308 9.14 1.51 -6.66
N PRO A 309 9.59 2.12 -5.55
CA PRO A 309 8.75 2.26 -4.37
C PRO A 309 7.45 3.00 -4.65
N GLN A 310 7.48 4.08 -5.43
CA GLN A 310 6.26 4.79 -5.82
C GLN A 310 5.31 3.89 -6.61
N MET A 311 5.79 3.13 -7.60
CA MET A 311 4.96 2.19 -8.36
C MET A 311 4.34 1.10 -7.48
N ILE A 312 5.04 0.64 -6.44
CA ILE A 312 4.50 -0.30 -5.46
C ILE A 312 3.40 0.38 -4.63
N VAL A 313 3.69 1.58 -4.09
CA VAL A 313 2.76 2.39 -3.29
C VAL A 313 1.50 2.74 -4.06
N ASP A 314 1.62 3.03 -5.35
CA ASP A 314 0.50 3.36 -6.23
C ASP A 314 -0.57 2.27 -6.22
N VAL A 315 -0.18 1.00 -6.19
CA VAL A 315 -1.11 -0.13 -6.20
C VAL A 315 -1.56 -0.52 -4.79
N THR A 316 -0.68 -0.41 -3.78
CA THR A 316 -1.04 -0.76 -2.40
C THR A 316 -1.99 0.26 -1.76
N LEU A 317 -1.90 1.54 -2.13
CA LEU A 317 -2.75 2.60 -1.58
C LEU A 317 -4.06 2.80 -2.32
N THR A 318 -4.07 2.74 -3.66
CA THR A 318 -5.31 2.98 -4.41
C THR A 318 -6.33 1.88 -4.13
N ARG A 319 -5.85 0.64 -3.92
CA ARG A 319 -6.63 -0.57 -3.66
C ARG A 319 -7.70 -0.79 -4.72
N TRP A 320 -7.61 -1.91 -5.42
CA TRP A 320 -8.50 -2.21 -6.54
C TRP A 320 -9.80 -2.85 -6.06
N ARG A 321 -10.29 -2.38 -4.90
CA ARG A 321 -11.46 -2.86 -4.19
C ARG A 321 -12.63 -1.92 -4.47
N ASN A 322 -13.81 -2.48 -4.72
CA ASN A 322 -15.06 -1.74 -5.01
C ASN A 322 -15.03 -0.95 -6.34
N ILE A 323 -14.17 -1.35 -7.28
CA ILE A 323 -14.19 -0.79 -8.64
C ILE A 323 -15.42 -1.28 -9.38
N GLN A 324 -16.14 -0.38 -10.04
CA GLN A 324 -17.29 -0.72 -10.88
C GLN A 324 -16.87 -1.07 -12.31
N PRO A 325 -17.55 -2.03 -12.98
CA PRO A 325 -17.28 -2.34 -14.39
C PRO A 325 -17.33 -1.10 -15.29
N ASP A 326 -18.29 -0.21 -15.08
CA ASP A 326 -18.43 1.03 -15.86
C ASP A 326 -17.22 1.95 -15.70
N GLN A 327 -16.58 1.99 -14.53
CA GLN A 327 -15.37 2.79 -14.30
C GLN A 327 -14.18 2.24 -15.10
N VAL A 328 -14.03 0.91 -15.15
CA VAL A 328 -13.01 0.23 -15.95
C VAL A 328 -13.23 0.50 -17.44
N ARG A 329 -14.48 0.34 -17.89
CA ARG A 329 -14.89 0.63 -19.28
C ARG A 329 -14.64 2.07 -19.66
N TRP A 330 -15.02 3.01 -18.79
CA TRP A 330 -14.81 4.45 -18.97
C TRP A 330 -13.34 4.78 -19.23
N VAL A 331 -12.42 4.29 -18.39
CA VAL A 331 -10.98 4.53 -18.56
C VAL A 331 -10.46 3.93 -19.85
N SER A 332 -10.87 2.70 -20.17
CA SER A 332 -10.49 2.01 -21.41
C SER A 332 -10.91 2.81 -22.64
N LEU A 333 -12.16 3.27 -22.69
CA LEU A 333 -12.68 4.09 -23.80
C LEU A 333 -11.91 5.40 -23.95
N HIS A 334 -11.57 6.09 -22.85
CA HIS A 334 -10.81 7.33 -22.92
C HIS A 334 -9.38 7.12 -23.42
N ILE A 335 -8.69 6.07 -22.97
CA ILE A 335 -7.36 5.74 -23.51
C ILE A 335 -7.44 5.40 -24.99
N ARG A 336 -8.45 4.61 -25.40
CA ARG A 336 -8.68 4.26 -26.80
C ARG A 336 -8.98 5.51 -27.63
N ARG A 337 -9.82 6.41 -27.13
CA ARG A 337 -10.15 7.68 -27.78
C ARG A 337 -8.91 8.56 -27.96
N GLY A 338 -8.06 8.68 -26.94
CA GLY A 338 -6.78 9.39 -27.06
C GLY A 338 -5.90 8.82 -28.17
N ARG A 339 -5.83 7.49 -28.31
CA ARG A 339 -5.08 6.84 -29.42
C ARG A 339 -5.71 7.11 -30.78
N LEU A 340 -7.04 7.13 -30.88
CA LEU A 340 -7.76 7.44 -32.12
C LEU A 340 -7.55 8.90 -32.54
N LEU A 341 -7.51 9.84 -31.59
CA LEU A 341 -7.16 11.24 -31.85
C LEU A 341 -5.73 11.38 -32.41
N LEU A 342 -4.76 10.64 -31.85
CA LEU A 342 -3.40 10.61 -32.41
C LEU A 342 -3.36 10.00 -33.82
N ALA A 343 -4.15 8.93 -34.06
CA ALA A 343 -4.23 8.32 -35.38
C ALA A 343 -4.85 9.29 -36.41
N ALA A 344 -5.92 9.98 -36.03
CA ALA A 344 -6.55 11.00 -36.87
C ALA A 344 -5.59 12.17 -37.16
N ALA A 345 -4.81 12.62 -36.17
CA ALA A 345 -3.77 13.63 -36.32
C ALA A 345 -2.60 13.20 -37.23
N ALA A 346 -2.37 11.90 -37.41
CA ALA A 346 -1.40 11.39 -38.38
C ALA A 346 -1.94 11.43 -39.82
N LEU A 347 -3.27 11.31 -39.99
CA LEU A 347 -3.92 11.23 -41.29
C LEU A 347 -4.38 12.60 -41.82
N ASP A 348 -4.72 13.53 -40.93
CA ASP A 348 -5.27 14.83 -41.28
C ASP A 348 -4.49 15.98 -40.60
N PRO A 349 -3.79 16.83 -41.38
CA PRO A 349 -3.08 18.00 -40.85
C PRO A 349 -3.97 19.00 -40.10
N SER A 350 -5.26 19.10 -40.43
CA SER A 350 -6.20 19.99 -39.76
C SER A 350 -6.53 19.53 -38.33
N ILE A 351 -6.48 18.22 -38.09
CA ILE A 351 -6.64 17.59 -36.77
C ILE A 351 -5.33 17.60 -35.99
N GLN A 352 -4.19 17.56 -36.68
CA GLN A 352 -2.87 17.53 -36.06
C GLN A 352 -2.63 18.73 -35.13
N GLN A 353 -2.95 19.94 -35.58
CA GLN A 353 -2.73 21.16 -34.80
C GLN A 353 -3.46 21.17 -33.45
N PRO A 354 -4.79 20.97 -33.37
CA PRO A 354 -5.49 20.96 -32.08
C PRO A 354 -5.03 19.82 -31.16
N VAL A 355 -4.71 18.64 -31.70
CA VAL A 355 -4.21 17.51 -30.90
C VAL A 355 -2.82 17.80 -30.31
N LEU A 356 -1.89 18.36 -31.10
CA LEU A 356 -0.58 18.76 -30.61
C LEU A 356 -0.67 19.93 -29.60
N ALA A 357 -1.59 20.86 -29.80
CA ALA A 357 -1.85 21.94 -28.86
C ALA A 357 -2.31 21.40 -27.49
N ALA A 358 -3.25 20.46 -27.47
CA ALA A 358 -3.68 19.79 -26.23
C ALA A 358 -2.53 18.99 -25.60
N TYR A 359 -1.78 18.22 -26.40
CA TYR A 359 -0.62 17.44 -25.94
C TYR A 359 0.49 18.29 -25.31
N SER A 360 0.69 19.53 -25.80
CA SER A 360 1.71 20.45 -25.28
C SER A 360 1.52 20.83 -23.80
N ARG A 361 0.32 20.66 -23.25
CA ARG A 361 0.04 20.88 -21.82
C ARG A 361 0.77 19.86 -20.94
N PHE A 362 0.96 18.64 -21.47
CA PHE A 362 1.46 17.48 -20.73
C PHE A 362 2.86 17.03 -21.16
N SER A 363 3.45 17.69 -22.17
CA SER A 363 4.77 17.33 -22.71
C SER A 363 5.69 18.54 -22.79
N THR A 364 6.99 18.28 -22.93
CA THR A 364 7.99 19.32 -23.20
C THR A 364 7.92 19.77 -24.67
N PRO A 365 8.43 20.97 -25.02
CA PRO A 365 8.49 21.40 -26.42
C PRO A 365 9.14 20.36 -27.35
N ALA A 366 10.27 19.79 -26.92
CA ALA A 366 10.96 18.71 -27.64
C ALA A 366 10.07 17.46 -27.80
N GLY A 367 9.28 17.10 -26.78
CA GLY A 367 8.33 16.00 -26.87
C GLY A 367 7.19 16.25 -27.85
N VAL A 368 6.71 17.49 -27.98
CA VAL A 368 5.69 17.90 -28.96
C VAL A 368 6.25 17.82 -30.38
N GLU A 369 7.46 18.32 -30.60
CA GLU A 369 8.16 18.25 -31.89
C GLU A 369 8.40 16.79 -32.29
N TRP A 370 8.93 15.98 -31.36
CA TRP A 370 9.12 14.55 -31.58
C TRP A 370 7.83 13.85 -32.00
N LEU A 371 6.71 14.12 -31.31
CA LEU A 371 5.42 13.52 -31.64
C LEU A 371 4.96 13.96 -33.03
N ARG A 372 5.07 15.25 -33.36
CA ARG A 372 4.76 15.78 -34.69
C ARG A 372 5.53 15.02 -35.78
N ASP A 373 6.83 14.86 -35.59
CA ASP A 373 7.69 14.17 -36.56
C ASP A 373 7.29 12.70 -36.72
N GLN A 374 6.94 12.00 -35.64
CA GLN A 374 6.45 10.62 -35.72
C GLN A 374 5.11 10.51 -36.44
N LEU A 375 4.20 11.47 -36.23
CA LEU A 375 2.90 11.51 -36.92
C LEU A 375 3.08 11.78 -38.43
N GLN A 376 3.98 12.70 -38.80
CA GLN A 376 4.24 13.07 -40.20
C GLN A 376 5.04 12.01 -40.97
N SER A 377 5.96 11.31 -40.31
CA SER A 377 6.80 10.27 -40.94
C SER A 377 6.12 8.90 -41.06
N GLY A 378 4.85 8.78 -40.66
CA GLY A 378 4.10 7.53 -40.73
C GLY A 378 4.53 6.46 -39.70
N THR A 379 5.39 6.81 -38.74
CA THR A 379 5.87 5.91 -37.68
C THR A 379 4.91 5.88 -36.48
N PHE A 380 3.61 5.77 -36.73
CA PHE A 380 2.56 5.80 -35.69
C PHE A 380 2.76 4.75 -34.60
N SER A 381 3.35 3.60 -34.93
CA SER A 381 3.67 2.56 -33.94
C SER A 381 4.60 3.06 -32.83
N LYS A 382 5.56 3.93 -33.17
CA LYS A 382 6.47 4.56 -32.20
C LYS A 382 5.75 5.61 -31.34
N ALA A 383 4.93 6.46 -31.97
CA ALA A 383 4.10 7.43 -31.25
C ALA A 383 3.19 6.73 -30.24
N ARG A 384 2.46 5.69 -30.68
CA ARG A 384 1.58 4.88 -29.82
C ARG A 384 2.33 4.21 -28.66
N ALA A 385 3.59 3.83 -28.86
CA ALA A 385 4.38 3.14 -27.83
C ALA A 385 4.96 4.07 -26.76
N GLN A 386 5.07 5.38 -27.01
CA GLN A 386 5.75 6.32 -26.11
C GLN A 386 4.84 7.40 -25.51
N VAL A 387 3.61 7.59 -25.99
CA VAL A 387 2.66 8.50 -25.34
C VAL A 387 2.05 7.82 -24.10
N PRO A 388 2.19 8.39 -22.88
CA PRO A 388 1.71 7.75 -21.67
C PRO A 388 0.17 7.65 -21.61
N PRO A 389 -0.39 6.59 -21.00
CA PRO A 389 -1.82 6.41 -20.75
C PRO A 389 -2.51 7.61 -20.08
N SER A 390 -1.87 8.26 -19.11
CA SER A 390 -2.43 9.45 -18.46
C SER A 390 -2.62 10.60 -19.44
N VAL A 391 -1.71 10.76 -20.40
CA VAL A 391 -1.79 11.77 -21.45
C VAL A 391 -2.86 11.40 -22.48
N LEU A 392 -2.96 10.13 -22.88
CA LEU A 392 -4.03 9.66 -23.78
C LEU A 392 -5.41 9.89 -23.17
N PHE A 393 -5.55 9.57 -21.88
CA PHE A 393 -6.76 9.82 -21.11
C PHE A 393 -7.09 11.33 -21.06
N ALA A 394 -6.09 12.17 -20.73
CA ALA A 394 -6.27 13.63 -20.68
C ALA A 394 -6.66 14.24 -22.03
N LEU A 395 -6.08 13.76 -23.14
CA LEU A 395 -6.47 14.18 -24.49
C LEU A 395 -7.93 13.86 -24.80
N ALA A 396 -8.41 12.69 -24.41
CA ALA A 396 -9.80 12.31 -24.61
C ALA A 396 -10.77 13.14 -23.75
N CYS A 397 -10.33 13.59 -22.57
CA CYS A 397 -11.11 14.47 -21.70
C CYS A 397 -11.06 15.95 -22.11
N ASP A 398 -10.20 16.36 -23.06
CA ASP A 398 -10.07 17.77 -23.45
C ASP A 398 -11.33 18.26 -24.17
N PRO A 399 -12.07 19.25 -23.63
CA PRO A 399 -13.28 19.77 -24.26
C PRO A 399 -13.05 20.30 -25.69
N ALA A 400 -11.84 20.79 -25.98
CA ALA A 400 -11.48 21.27 -27.32
C ALA A 400 -11.42 20.14 -28.37
N LEU A 401 -11.19 18.91 -27.92
CA LEU A 401 -11.08 17.73 -28.78
C LEU A 401 -12.37 16.91 -28.85
N GLN A 402 -13.40 17.26 -28.06
CA GLN A 402 -14.64 16.48 -27.94
C GLN A 402 -15.30 16.20 -29.31
N LYS A 403 -15.35 17.20 -30.20
CA LYS A 403 -15.99 17.10 -31.52
C LYS A 403 -15.03 16.77 -32.67
N VAL A 404 -13.74 16.61 -32.38
CA VAL A 404 -12.70 16.41 -33.38
C VAL A 404 -12.68 14.94 -33.79
N SER A 405 -12.86 14.61 -35.08
CA SER A 405 -12.85 13.22 -35.58
C SER A 405 -13.77 12.27 -34.79
N PRO A 406 -15.10 12.46 -34.82
CA PRO A 406 -16.03 11.58 -34.10
C PRO A 406 -15.86 10.12 -34.54
N ASP A 407 -15.96 9.20 -33.59
CA ASP A 407 -15.85 7.76 -33.77
C ASP A 407 -16.78 6.99 -32.82
N VAL A 408 -16.89 5.68 -33.00
CA VAL A 408 -17.72 4.80 -32.17
C VAL A 408 -17.37 4.89 -30.68
N THR A 409 -16.08 5.08 -30.35
CA THR A 409 -15.63 5.23 -28.95
C THR A 409 -16.14 6.53 -28.33
N SER A 410 -16.14 7.64 -29.09
CA SER A 410 -16.68 8.93 -28.64
C SER A 410 -18.20 8.91 -28.47
N GLU A 411 -18.92 8.15 -29.30
CA GLU A 411 -20.37 7.94 -29.16
C GLU A 411 -20.69 7.14 -27.89
N GLU A 412 -19.92 6.08 -27.61
CA GLU A 412 -20.09 5.28 -26.39
C GLU A 412 -19.78 6.09 -25.12
N ILE A 413 -18.72 6.90 -25.13
CA ILE A 413 -18.44 7.84 -24.04
C ILE A 413 -19.62 8.80 -23.84
N ALA A 414 -20.18 9.36 -24.91
CA ALA A 414 -21.34 10.26 -24.83
C ALA A 414 -22.58 9.55 -24.27
N ALA A 415 -22.79 8.29 -24.63
CA ALA A 415 -23.86 7.46 -24.07
C ALA A 415 -23.68 7.26 -22.56
N MET A 416 -22.48 6.93 -22.09
CA MET A 416 -22.19 6.80 -20.65
C MET A 416 -22.37 8.13 -19.90
N VAL A 417 -21.95 9.26 -20.49
CA VAL A 417 -22.20 10.60 -19.92
C VAL A 417 -23.70 10.85 -19.76
N SER A 418 -24.51 10.47 -20.76
CA SER A 418 -25.96 10.69 -20.72
C SER A 418 -26.68 9.93 -19.59
N GLN A 419 -26.07 8.85 -19.08
CA GLN A 419 -26.60 8.09 -17.95
C GLN A 419 -26.45 8.83 -16.62
N GLY A 420 -25.54 9.82 -16.55
CA GLY A 420 -25.41 10.73 -15.41
C GLY A 420 -24.92 10.07 -14.13
N SER A 421 -24.15 8.97 -14.22
CA SER A 421 -23.64 8.28 -13.03
C SER A 421 -22.57 9.12 -12.31
N PRO A 422 -22.71 9.37 -10.99
CA PRO A 422 -21.70 10.08 -10.20
C PRO A 422 -20.37 9.29 -10.09
N ASP A 423 -20.39 7.99 -10.32
CA ASP A 423 -19.20 7.12 -10.24
C ASP A 423 -18.21 7.36 -11.38
N LEU A 424 -18.65 8.04 -12.45
CA LEU A 424 -17.85 8.39 -13.62
C LEU A 424 -17.36 9.85 -13.59
N SER A 425 -17.58 10.57 -12.47
CA SER A 425 -17.08 11.92 -12.32
C SER A 425 -15.54 11.96 -12.36
N PRO A 426 -14.92 13.08 -12.83
CA PRO A 426 -13.46 13.21 -12.84
C PRO A 426 -12.82 12.96 -11.47
N ASP A 427 -13.45 13.45 -10.39
CA ASP A 427 -12.96 13.27 -9.02
C ASP A 427 -13.03 11.81 -8.58
N THR A 428 -14.11 11.10 -8.93
CA THR A 428 -14.23 9.67 -8.62
C THR A 428 -13.19 8.86 -9.38
N ILE A 429 -13.04 9.09 -10.69
CA ILE A 429 -12.04 8.40 -11.52
C ILE A 429 -10.61 8.68 -11.04
N ALA A 430 -10.30 9.93 -10.67
CA ALA A 430 -9.01 10.29 -10.11
C ALA A 430 -8.75 9.64 -8.73
N GLN A 431 -9.79 9.51 -7.89
CA GLN A 431 -9.67 8.81 -6.62
C GLN A 431 -9.50 7.30 -6.79
N THR A 432 -10.13 6.69 -7.80
CA THR A 432 -10.08 5.24 -8.07
C THR A 432 -8.80 4.83 -8.79
N PHE A 433 -8.38 5.56 -9.83
CA PHE A 433 -7.26 5.17 -10.70
C PHE A 433 -6.10 6.17 -10.71
N GLY A 434 -6.14 7.23 -9.90
CA GLY A 434 -5.01 8.13 -9.72
C GLY A 434 -3.86 7.50 -8.94
N THR A 435 -2.86 8.32 -8.61
CA THR A 435 -1.72 7.90 -7.78
C THR A 435 -1.59 8.82 -6.55
N PRO A 436 -1.16 8.28 -5.39
CA PRO A 436 -0.91 9.05 -4.18
C PRO A 436 0.31 9.96 -4.34
N LYS A 437 0.23 11.20 -3.84
CA LYS A 437 1.27 12.22 -4.04
C LYS A 437 1.62 12.96 -2.76
N PRO A 438 2.14 12.27 -1.74
CA PRO A 438 2.42 12.87 -0.43
C PRO A 438 3.47 13.99 -0.51
N THR A 439 4.39 13.98 -1.47
CA THR A 439 5.39 15.05 -1.63
C THR A 439 4.80 16.26 -2.35
N LEU A 440 4.03 16.04 -3.42
CA LEU A 440 3.47 17.14 -4.23
C LEU A 440 2.20 17.75 -3.64
N THR A 441 1.41 16.96 -2.90
CA THR A 441 0.07 17.36 -2.42
C THR A 441 -0.12 17.24 -0.91
N HIS A 442 0.91 16.76 -0.18
CA HIS A 442 0.81 16.47 1.26
C HIS A 442 -0.33 15.52 1.63
N SER A 443 -0.73 14.65 0.69
CA SER A 443 -1.85 13.73 0.85
C SER A 443 -1.58 12.37 0.20
N TYR A 444 -2.06 11.32 0.86
CA TYR A 444 -2.11 9.96 0.32
C TYR A 444 -3.39 9.68 -0.47
N ARG A 445 -4.32 10.65 -0.57
CA ARG A 445 -5.49 10.49 -1.43
C ARG A 445 -5.02 10.39 -2.90
N PRO A 446 -5.38 9.33 -3.64
CA PRO A 446 -5.04 9.24 -5.04
C PRO A 446 -5.65 10.39 -5.84
N GLY A 447 -4.90 10.86 -6.83
CA GLY A 447 -5.36 11.90 -7.74
C GLY A 447 -4.58 11.91 -9.05
N LEU A 448 -5.13 12.62 -10.04
CA LEU A 448 -4.52 12.87 -11.34
C LEU A 448 -4.20 14.37 -11.46
N LEU A 449 -2.93 14.73 -11.50
CA LEU A 449 -2.45 16.12 -11.62
C LEU A 449 -2.13 16.51 -13.06
N TYR A 450 -1.87 15.51 -13.92
CA TYR A 450 -1.48 15.70 -15.31
C TYR A 450 -0.25 16.60 -15.46
N LEU A 451 0.72 16.46 -14.55
CA LEU A 451 1.97 17.19 -14.63
C LEU A 451 2.84 16.62 -15.73
N ARG A 452 3.67 17.48 -16.32
CA ARG A 452 4.80 17.01 -17.13
C ARG A 452 5.71 16.18 -16.24
N THR A 453 6.23 15.09 -16.78
CA THR A 453 7.26 14.31 -16.07
C THR A 453 8.45 15.23 -15.79
N PHE A 454 8.83 15.34 -14.52
CA PHE A 454 10.00 16.13 -14.16
C PHE A 454 11.27 15.48 -14.75
N PRO A 455 12.39 16.21 -14.89
CA PRO A 455 13.67 15.58 -15.24
C PRO A 455 14.29 14.92 -14.00
N ALA A 456 15.25 14.00 -14.22
CA ALA A 456 16.06 13.50 -13.11
C ALA A 456 16.95 14.65 -12.60
N LEU A 457 17.07 14.80 -11.29
CA LEU A 457 17.92 15.82 -10.68
C LEU A 457 19.16 15.14 -10.11
N MET A 458 20.35 15.66 -10.46
CA MET A 458 21.64 15.19 -9.97
C MET A 458 21.92 13.69 -10.19
N GLY A 459 21.30 13.07 -11.21
CA GLY A 459 21.50 11.64 -11.47
C GLY A 459 20.79 10.72 -10.48
N TYR A 460 19.67 11.16 -9.88
CA TYR A 460 18.77 10.33 -9.09
C TYR A 460 17.32 10.46 -9.58
N SER A 461 16.56 9.36 -9.54
CA SER A 461 15.11 9.45 -9.63
C SER A 461 14.60 10.01 -8.31
N SER A 462 14.14 11.25 -8.28
CA SER A 462 13.61 11.85 -7.06
C SER A 462 12.17 11.41 -6.79
N ARG A 463 11.71 11.52 -5.55
CA ARG A 463 10.30 11.31 -5.23
C ARG A 463 9.34 12.24 -5.99
N ILE A 464 9.73 13.49 -6.24
CA ILE A 464 8.97 14.45 -7.07
C ILE A 464 8.80 13.90 -8.49
N LEU A 465 9.89 13.40 -9.05
CA LEU A 465 9.91 12.77 -10.35
C LEU A 465 8.98 11.55 -10.39
N ALA A 466 9.12 10.65 -9.41
CA ALA A 466 8.31 9.45 -9.32
C ALA A 466 6.81 9.76 -9.18
N GLU A 467 6.43 10.72 -8.34
CA GLU A 467 5.02 11.13 -8.12
C GLU A 467 4.39 11.78 -9.37
N THR A 468 5.17 12.23 -10.35
CA THR A 468 4.64 12.74 -11.64
C THR A 468 4.25 11.64 -12.63
N TRP A 469 4.59 10.38 -12.34
CA TRP A 469 4.17 9.24 -13.14
C TRP A 469 2.77 8.75 -12.71
N GLU A 470 1.77 8.89 -13.58
CA GLU A 470 0.36 8.63 -13.24
C GLU A 470 -0.29 7.56 -14.14
N SER A 471 0.52 6.83 -14.90
CA SER A 471 0.02 6.02 -16.01
C SER A 471 -0.28 4.56 -15.67
N ASN A 472 0.29 3.99 -14.60
CA ASN A 472 0.18 2.55 -14.31
C ASN A 472 -1.27 2.12 -14.11
N ASN A 473 -1.99 2.78 -13.22
CA ASN A 473 -3.34 2.38 -12.87
C ASN A 473 -4.31 2.55 -14.06
N LEU A 474 -4.23 3.67 -14.80
CA LEU A 474 -5.00 3.85 -16.02
C LEU A 474 -4.70 2.76 -17.07
N TYR A 475 -3.43 2.34 -17.17
CA TYR A 475 -3.02 1.26 -18.06
C TYR A 475 -3.61 -0.10 -17.65
N TYR A 476 -3.57 -0.44 -16.36
CA TYR A 476 -4.11 -1.71 -15.85
C TYR A 476 -5.62 -1.79 -16.01
N ALA A 477 -6.34 -0.69 -15.80
CA ALA A 477 -7.79 -0.63 -16.05
C ALA A 477 -8.12 -0.91 -17.53
N ALA A 478 -7.40 -0.26 -18.47
CA ALA A 478 -7.58 -0.54 -19.89
C ALA A 478 -7.20 -1.98 -20.28
N LEU A 479 -6.15 -2.54 -19.69
CA LEU A 479 -5.76 -3.93 -19.90
C LEU A 479 -6.86 -4.88 -19.41
N ALA A 480 -7.44 -4.63 -18.25
CA ALA A 480 -8.52 -5.43 -17.69
C ALA A 480 -9.76 -5.46 -18.60
N ASP A 481 -10.20 -4.29 -19.09
CA ASP A 481 -11.29 -4.19 -20.07
C ASP A 481 -10.97 -4.99 -21.35
N GLU A 482 -9.75 -4.85 -21.85
CA GLU A 482 -9.29 -5.53 -23.07
C GLU A 482 -9.29 -7.06 -22.91
N THR A 483 -8.84 -7.57 -21.77
CA THR A 483 -8.71 -9.02 -21.53
C THR A 483 -9.93 -9.64 -20.84
N GLY A 484 -10.98 -8.86 -20.58
CA GLY A 484 -12.20 -9.32 -19.92
C GLY A 484 -11.99 -9.75 -18.47
N VAL A 485 -11.01 -9.18 -17.76
CA VAL A 485 -10.80 -9.46 -16.34
C VAL A 485 -11.88 -8.72 -15.53
N PRO A 486 -12.68 -9.43 -14.71
CA PRO A 486 -13.73 -8.81 -13.92
C PRO A 486 -13.21 -7.76 -12.92
N ALA A 487 -13.94 -6.66 -12.74
CA ALA A 487 -13.55 -5.56 -11.86
C ALA A 487 -13.33 -5.99 -10.39
N ASN A 488 -14.09 -6.97 -9.91
CA ASN A 488 -13.97 -7.55 -8.56
C ASN A 488 -12.73 -8.44 -8.36
N GLU A 489 -12.00 -8.78 -9.43
CA GLU A 489 -10.79 -9.59 -9.37
C GLU A 489 -9.50 -8.75 -9.50
N LEU A 490 -9.61 -7.45 -9.80
CA LEU A 490 -8.47 -6.58 -10.06
C LEU A 490 -7.55 -6.42 -8.83
N ASP A 491 -8.10 -6.50 -7.62
CA ASP A 491 -7.31 -6.44 -6.38
C ASP A 491 -6.38 -7.65 -6.18
N ALA A 492 -6.57 -8.72 -6.95
CA ALA A 492 -5.65 -9.85 -7.01
C ALA A 492 -4.68 -9.76 -8.20
N PHE A 493 -5.16 -9.35 -9.38
CA PHE A 493 -4.35 -9.33 -10.61
C PHE A 493 -3.40 -8.14 -10.71
N VAL A 494 -3.85 -6.93 -10.35
CA VAL A 494 -3.06 -5.72 -10.55
C VAL A 494 -1.77 -5.70 -9.74
N PRO A 495 -1.74 -6.13 -8.45
CA PRO A 495 -0.48 -6.26 -7.72
C PRO A 495 0.56 -7.14 -8.43
N GLU A 496 0.13 -8.27 -9.00
CA GLU A 496 1.01 -9.18 -9.77
C GLU A 496 1.46 -8.56 -11.10
N TRP A 497 0.56 -7.86 -11.81
CA TRP A 497 0.92 -7.13 -13.02
C TRP A 497 1.92 -6.02 -12.73
N ASN A 498 1.77 -5.31 -11.62
CA ASN A 498 2.68 -4.27 -11.19
C ASN A 498 4.05 -4.82 -10.82
N ARG A 499 4.10 -5.92 -10.06
CA ARG A 499 5.34 -6.64 -9.81
C ARG A 499 6.03 -7.06 -11.11
N SER A 500 5.28 -7.68 -12.03
CA SER A 500 5.82 -8.09 -13.32
C SER A 500 6.31 -6.90 -14.15
N ALA A 501 5.61 -5.77 -14.13
CA ALA A 501 6.04 -4.56 -14.81
C ALA A 501 7.32 -3.99 -14.16
N ILE A 502 7.47 -4.06 -12.85
CA ILE A 502 8.71 -3.62 -12.21
C ILE A 502 9.88 -4.54 -12.60
N GLU A 503 9.70 -5.86 -12.55
CA GLU A 503 10.75 -6.84 -12.90
C GLU A 503 11.19 -6.78 -14.38
N ASN A 504 10.32 -6.30 -15.27
CA ASN A 504 10.61 -6.14 -16.71
C ASN A 504 11.17 -4.76 -17.09
N ILE A 505 11.34 -3.84 -16.13
CA ILE A 505 11.93 -2.55 -16.38
C ILE A 505 13.34 -2.72 -16.97
N PHE A 506 13.59 -1.99 -18.05
CA PHE A 506 14.90 -1.89 -18.67
C PHE A 506 15.11 -0.50 -19.25
N ALA A 507 15.82 0.32 -18.48
CA ALA A 507 16.14 1.69 -18.79
C ALA A 507 17.64 1.86 -19.01
N THR A 508 17.98 2.64 -20.02
CA THR A 508 19.39 2.95 -20.35
C THR A 508 19.95 4.10 -19.51
N HIS A 509 19.08 5.00 -19.03
CA HIS A 509 19.41 6.10 -18.12
C HIS A 509 18.17 6.47 -17.27
N LEU A 510 18.36 7.28 -16.23
CA LEU A 510 17.28 7.58 -15.27
C LEU A 510 16.09 8.35 -15.88
N GLU A 511 16.33 9.06 -16.98
CA GLU A 511 15.29 9.79 -17.73
C GLU A 511 14.60 8.97 -18.83
N ASP A 512 14.90 7.67 -18.99
CA ASP A 512 14.28 6.79 -20.00
C ASP A 512 12.87 6.34 -19.55
N TRP A 513 11.96 7.30 -19.37
CA TRP A 513 10.54 7.06 -19.08
C TRP A 513 9.84 6.13 -20.07
N PRO A 514 10.17 6.15 -21.38
CA PRO A 514 9.66 5.15 -22.31
C PRO A 514 9.96 3.71 -21.89
N ALA A 515 11.00 3.43 -21.08
CA ALA A 515 11.25 2.11 -20.52
C ALA A 515 10.12 1.57 -19.65
N ILE A 516 9.44 2.43 -18.90
CA ILE A 516 8.31 2.03 -18.06
C ILE A 516 7.16 1.59 -18.95
N LEU A 517 6.85 2.36 -20.01
CA LEU A 517 5.83 1.97 -21.00
C LEU A 517 6.21 0.68 -21.71
N ARG A 518 7.48 0.50 -22.10
CA ARG A 518 7.97 -0.77 -22.69
C ARG A 518 7.76 -1.93 -21.72
N SER A 519 7.96 -1.70 -20.43
CA SER A 519 7.72 -2.73 -19.42
C SER A 519 6.24 -3.07 -19.26
N LEU A 520 5.37 -2.06 -19.13
CA LEU A 520 3.91 -2.23 -19.09
C LEU A 520 3.38 -2.98 -20.32
N ASN A 521 3.89 -2.65 -21.51
CA ASN A 521 3.57 -3.36 -22.75
C ASN A 521 4.03 -4.82 -22.73
N THR A 522 5.21 -5.08 -22.17
CA THR A 522 5.74 -6.44 -21.99
C THR A 522 4.83 -7.28 -21.11
N THR A 523 4.44 -6.73 -19.95
CA THR A 523 3.48 -7.38 -19.04
C THR A 523 2.13 -7.60 -19.71
N ALA A 524 1.56 -6.58 -20.38
CA ALA A 524 0.29 -6.72 -21.07
C ALA A 524 0.31 -7.79 -22.16
N ASN A 525 1.39 -7.89 -22.93
CA ASN A 525 1.52 -8.94 -23.95
C ASN A 525 1.51 -10.34 -23.33
N ALA A 526 2.17 -10.53 -22.19
CA ALA A 526 2.12 -11.79 -21.46
C ALA A 526 0.70 -12.10 -20.94
N VAL A 527 -0.04 -11.09 -20.44
CA VAL A 527 -1.43 -11.25 -20.00
C VAL A 527 -2.34 -11.62 -21.18
N ARG A 528 -2.24 -10.92 -22.30
CA ARG A 528 -3.00 -11.21 -23.54
C ARG A 528 -2.76 -12.64 -24.03
N GLN A 529 -1.50 -13.09 -24.05
CA GLN A 529 -1.15 -14.46 -24.46
C GLN A 529 -1.78 -15.50 -23.54
N ARG A 530 -1.74 -15.32 -22.22
CA ARG A 530 -2.37 -16.22 -21.25
C ARG A 530 -3.89 -16.24 -21.41
N SER A 531 -4.51 -15.08 -21.60
CA SER A 531 -5.96 -14.97 -21.83
C SER A 531 -6.39 -15.70 -23.11
N ALA A 532 -5.62 -15.56 -24.19
CA ALA A 532 -5.88 -16.26 -25.45
C ALA A 532 -5.76 -17.79 -25.29
N GLN A 533 -4.72 -18.25 -24.58
CA GLN A 533 -4.52 -19.68 -24.28
C GLN A 533 -5.66 -20.27 -23.44
N ALA A 534 -6.10 -19.55 -22.40
CA ALA A 534 -7.23 -19.96 -21.56
C ALA A 534 -8.53 -20.05 -22.38
N GLY A 535 -8.79 -19.09 -23.26
CA GLY A 535 -9.94 -19.12 -24.18
C GLY A 535 -9.91 -20.32 -25.14
N THR A 536 -8.73 -20.66 -25.70
CA THR A 536 -8.59 -21.84 -26.56
C THR A 536 -8.78 -23.16 -25.82
N ALA A 537 -8.30 -23.26 -24.57
CA ALA A 537 -8.49 -24.46 -23.75
C ALA A 537 -9.95 -24.67 -23.36
N ALA A 538 -10.67 -23.60 -23.01
CA ALA A 538 -12.11 -23.65 -22.71
C ALA A 538 -12.94 -24.05 -23.94
N ALA A 539 -12.58 -23.56 -25.13
CA ALA A 539 -13.24 -23.94 -26.38
C ALA A 539 -12.98 -25.41 -26.76
N GLY A 540 -11.77 -25.93 -26.51
CA GLY A 540 -11.46 -27.35 -26.72
C GLY A 540 -12.25 -28.28 -25.80
N ALA A 541 -12.33 -27.96 -24.49
CA ALA A 541 -13.10 -28.73 -23.52
C ALA A 541 -14.62 -28.71 -23.78
N ALA A 542 -15.15 -27.62 -24.36
CA ALA A 542 -16.55 -27.53 -24.76
C ALA A 542 -16.86 -28.29 -26.07
N SER A 543 -15.85 -28.69 -26.84
CA SER A 543 -16.02 -29.49 -28.07
C SER A 543 -15.90 -31.00 -27.86
N GLU A 544 -15.45 -31.43 -26.68
CA GLU A 544 -15.32 -32.84 -26.27
C GLU A 544 -16.51 -33.35 -25.43
N ASN A 545 -17.46 -32.47 -25.09
CA ASN A 545 -18.78 -32.79 -24.51
C ASN A 545 -19.87 -32.61 -25.56
#